data_AF-A0A969S5Q9-F1
#
_entry.id   AF-A0A969S5Q9-F1
#
_cell.length_a   1.000
_cell.length_b   1.000
_cell.length_c   1.000
_cell.angle_alpha   90.00
_cell.angle_beta   90.00
_cell.angle_gamma   90.00
#
_symmetry.space_group_name_H-M   'P 1'
#
loop_
_entity.id
_entity.type
_entity.pdbx_description
1 polymer ?
#
loop_
_entity_poly.entity_id
_entity_poly.type
_entity_poly.pdbx_seq_one_letter_code
_entity_poly.pdbx_strand_id
1 'polypeptide(L)'
;MLKEDIDLVVFLGDYIYEANWGNNLVRRHAGVETETLAHYRGRHAQYKLDKDLQAIHAAAPWLVTWDDHEVDNDYANAQSEHLDPRFLLRRAAAYQAYYEHMPLALSALPRGADMRLYDQFSYGALANFQVLDDRQYRAPQVCPRPGMGGSTFVEACAARLDPTRSML
;
A
#
# COMPACT_ATOMS: atom_id res chain seq x y z
N MET A 1 7.94 13.50 -15.26
CA MET A 1 7.04 14.11 -14.25
C MET A 1 7.43 15.55 -13.97
N LEU A 2 8.55 15.86 -13.31
CA LEU A 2 8.94 17.26 -13.01
C LEU A 2 9.14 18.22 -14.20
N LYS A 3 9.26 17.70 -15.43
CA LYS A 3 9.36 18.51 -16.64
C LYS A 3 7.99 18.89 -17.23
N GLU A 4 6.93 18.30 -16.70
CA GLU A 4 5.55 18.56 -17.11
C GLU A 4 4.95 19.66 -16.23
N ASP A 5 3.92 20.33 -16.72
CA ASP A 5 3.11 21.27 -15.95
C ASP A 5 2.00 20.48 -15.23
N ILE A 6 2.20 20.17 -13.94
CA ILE A 6 1.35 19.24 -13.18
C ILE A 6 0.65 19.98 -12.03
N ASP A 7 -0.68 19.95 -12.04
CA ASP A 7 -1.51 20.46 -10.95
C ASP A 7 -1.68 19.48 -9.78
N LEU A 8 -1.58 18.17 -10.06
CA LEU A 8 -1.88 17.09 -9.12
C LEU A 8 -1.16 15.80 -9.48
N VAL A 9 -0.61 15.10 -8.49
CA VAL A 9 -0.15 13.72 -8.63
C VAL A 9 -1.16 12.78 -7.99
N VAL A 10 -1.53 11.71 -8.70
CA VAL A 10 -2.32 10.60 -8.15
C VAL A 10 -1.41 9.38 -8.06
N PHE A 11 -1.20 8.88 -6.85
CA PHE A 11 -0.32 7.73 -6.57
C PHE A 11 -1.14 6.55 -6.05
N LEU A 12 -1.01 5.39 -6.71
CA LEU A 12 -1.98 4.29 -6.63
C LEU A 12 -1.51 3.07 -5.82
N GLY A 13 -0.45 3.23 -5.02
CA GLY A 13 0.12 2.15 -4.20
C GLY A 13 1.51 1.72 -4.66
N ASP A 14 2.12 0.83 -3.88
CA ASP A 14 3.51 0.38 -4.03
C ASP A 14 4.53 1.54 -3.96
N TYR A 15 4.25 2.52 -3.10
CA TYR A 15 5.13 3.65 -2.83
C TYR A 15 6.44 3.18 -2.21
N ILE A 16 6.36 2.17 -1.34
CA ILE A 16 7.49 1.38 -0.88
C ILE A 16 7.25 -0.08 -1.24
N TYR A 17 8.34 -0.85 -1.26
CA TYR A 17 8.30 -2.29 -1.14
C TYR A 17 8.86 -2.68 0.23
N GLU A 18 8.37 -3.76 0.81
CA GLU A 18 8.74 -4.39 2.07
C GLU A 18 10.05 -5.19 1.97
N ALA A 19 10.37 -5.74 0.79
CA ALA A 19 11.55 -6.57 0.55
C ALA A 19 12.21 -6.34 -0.82
N ASN A 20 13.45 -6.81 -0.96
CA ASN A 20 14.14 -6.89 -2.25
C ASN A 20 13.55 -8.06 -3.07
N TRP A 21 13.37 -7.86 -4.38
CA TRP A 21 12.91 -8.92 -5.29
C TRP A 21 13.87 -9.14 -6.47
N GLY A 22 14.25 -10.39 -6.71
CA GLY A 22 15.15 -10.78 -7.82
C GLY A 22 16.65 -10.61 -7.53
N ASN A 23 17.48 -10.97 -8.53
CA ASN A 23 18.92 -11.16 -8.34
C ASN A 23 19.81 -10.01 -8.88
N ASN A 24 19.32 -9.23 -9.85
CA ASN A 24 20.09 -8.21 -10.58
C ASN A 24 19.66 -6.80 -10.19
N LEU A 25 20.00 -6.39 -8.97
CA LEU A 25 19.56 -5.13 -8.37
C LEU A 25 20.62 -4.02 -8.52
N VAL A 26 20.26 -2.92 -9.18
CA VAL A 26 21.08 -1.69 -9.26
C VAL A 26 21.10 -0.88 -7.97
N ARG A 27 20.06 -1.05 -7.14
CA ARG A 27 19.95 -0.54 -5.77
C ARG A 27 19.33 -1.62 -4.91
N ARG A 28 19.74 -1.73 -3.64
CA ARG A 28 19.19 -2.70 -2.70
C ARG A 28 18.49 -1.97 -1.55
N HIS A 29 17.39 -2.53 -1.06
CA HIS A 29 16.83 -2.09 0.21
C HIS A 29 17.80 -2.34 1.34
N ALA A 30 17.84 -1.41 2.28
CA ALA A 30 18.60 -1.55 3.49
C ALA A 30 17.86 -2.46 4.49
N GLY A 31 18.63 -3.28 5.21
CA GLY A 31 18.09 -4.18 6.23
C GLY A 31 17.37 -5.41 5.67
N VAL A 32 16.55 -6.01 6.52
CA VAL A 32 15.70 -7.17 6.20
C VAL A 32 14.33 -6.72 5.70
N GLU A 33 13.45 -7.67 5.42
CA GLU A 33 12.04 -7.41 5.17
C GLU A 33 11.40 -6.60 6.32
N THR A 34 10.50 -5.68 5.96
CA THR A 34 9.88 -4.79 6.94
C THR A 34 8.75 -5.49 7.71
N GLU A 35 8.94 -5.70 9.01
CA GLU A 35 7.90 -6.27 9.89
C GLU A 35 7.56 -5.34 11.07
N THR A 36 8.54 -4.56 11.55
CA THR A 36 8.38 -3.68 12.72
C THR A 36 8.22 -2.23 12.31
N LEU A 37 7.67 -1.40 13.21
CA LEU A 37 7.52 0.04 12.98
C LEU A 37 8.86 0.71 12.64
N ALA A 38 9.94 0.28 13.30
CA ALA A 38 11.29 0.78 13.00
C ALA A 38 11.73 0.41 11.58
N HIS A 39 11.42 -0.80 11.11
CA HIS A 39 11.74 -1.21 9.74
C HIS A 39 10.97 -0.38 8.72
N TYR A 40 9.64 -0.21 8.88
CA TYR A 40 8.83 0.59 7.95
C TYR A 40 9.23 2.07 7.92
N ARG A 41 9.50 2.69 9.08
CA ARG A 41 10.05 4.06 9.13
C ARG A 41 11.37 4.15 8.37
N GLY A 42 12.26 3.20 8.59
CA GLY A 42 13.53 3.12 7.86
C GLY A 42 13.34 2.97 6.35
N ARG A 43 12.36 2.16 5.92
CA ARG A 43 12.04 1.94 4.50
C ARG A 43 11.43 3.18 3.84
N HIS A 44 10.47 3.84 4.48
CA HIS A 44 9.94 5.12 3.99
C HIS A 44 11.03 6.18 3.90
N ALA A 45 11.89 6.29 4.92
CA ALA A 45 13.03 7.21 4.89
C ALA A 45 13.99 6.88 3.74
N GLN A 46 14.30 5.59 3.50
CA GLN A 46 15.15 5.17 2.39
C GLN A 46 14.60 5.65 1.05
N TYR A 47 13.30 5.47 0.79
CA TYR A 47 12.67 5.93 -0.44
C TYR A 47 12.65 7.45 -0.54
N LYS A 48 12.27 8.14 0.55
CA LYS A 48 12.19 9.61 0.60
C LYS A 48 13.53 10.34 0.60
N LEU A 49 14.65 9.64 0.70
CA LEU A 49 15.97 10.23 0.48
C LEU A 49 16.30 10.45 -1.00
N ASP A 50 15.56 9.81 -1.91
CA ASP A 50 15.72 10.01 -3.35
C ASP A 50 15.38 11.46 -3.74
N LYS A 51 16.32 12.12 -4.43
CA LYS A 51 16.22 13.55 -4.74
C LYS A 51 15.14 13.86 -5.76
N ASP A 52 14.89 12.95 -6.69
CA ASP A 52 13.84 13.13 -7.67
C ASP A 52 12.47 13.00 -6.98
N LEU A 53 12.34 12.06 -6.04
CA LEU A 53 11.12 11.88 -5.24
C LEU A 53 10.84 13.10 -4.33
N GLN A 54 11.88 13.63 -3.67
CA GLN A 54 11.77 14.87 -2.89
C GLN A 54 11.29 16.04 -3.75
N ALA A 55 11.89 16.20 -4.94
CA ALA A 55 11.57 17.31 -5.82
C ALA A 55 10.12 17.26 -6.33
N ILE A 56 9.59 16.08 -6.69
CA ILE A 56 8.19 15.98 -7.13
C ILE A 56 7.17 16.17 -6.00
N HIS A 57 7.48 15.71 -4.78
CA HIS A 57 6.62 15.99 -3.62
C HIS A 57 6.58 17.49 -3.28
N ALA A 58 7.66 18.23 -3.53
CA ALA A 58 7.69 19.67 -3.31
C ALA A 58 6.98 20.46 -4.42
N ALA A 59 6.85 19.89 -5.63
CA ALA A 59 6.35 20.61 -6.80
C ALA A 59 4.82 20.62 -6.92
N ALA A 60 4.12 19.57 -6.46
CA ALA A 60 2.68 19.44 -6.60
C ALA A 60 2.04 18.73 -5.39
N PRO A 61 0.74 18.94 -5.12
CA PRO A 61 -0.02 18.13 -4.16
C PRO A 61 -0.21 16.69 -4.66
N TRP A 62 -0.30 15.74 -3.71
CA TRP A 62 -0.45 14.32 -3.99
C TRP A 62 -1.75 13.79 -3.39
N LEU A 63 -2.58 13.15 -4.21
CA LEU A 63 -3.60 12.21 -3.75
C LEU A 63 -2.96 10.83 -3.73
N VAL A 64 -2.94 10.19 -2.57
CA VAL A 64 -2.28 8.90 -2.38
C VAL A 64 -3.27 7.88 -1.86
N THR A 65 -3.16 6.67 -2.39
CA THR A 65 -3.64 5.44 -1.74
C THR A 65 -2.47 4.45 -1.65
N TRP A 66 -2.68 3.33 -0.98
CA TRP A 66 -1.73 2.23 -0.91
C TRP A 66 -2.17 1.06 -1.81
N ASP A 67 -1.26 0.11 -1.98
CA ASP A 67 -1.59 -1.26 -2.35
C ASP A 67 -0.98 -2.24 -1.32
N ASP A 68 -0.55 -3.43 -1.72
CA ASP A 68 -0.04 -4.46 -0.82
C ASP A 68 1.32 -4.13 -0.23
N HIS A 69 2.25 -3.62 -1.06
CA HIS A 69 3.66 -3.53 -0.69
C HIS A 69 3.98 -2.42 0.32
N GLU A 70 3.02 -1.52 0.61
CA GLU A 70 3.05 -0.70 1.82
C GLU A 70 3.10 -1.54 3.11
N VAL A 71 2.67 -2.80 3.06
CA VAL A 71 2.62 -3.73 4.18
C VAL A 71 3.37 -5.03 3.86
N ASP A 72 2.77 -5.89 3.06
CA ASP A 72 3.18 -7.28 2.83
C ASP A 72 2.57 -7.70 1.50
N ASN A 73 3.39 -8.21 0.60
CA ASN A 73 2.97 -8.68 -0.71
C ASN A 73 1.64 -9.45 -0.63
N ASP A 74 0.72 -9.09 -1.50
CA ASP A 74 -0.55 -9.77 -1.70
C ASP A 74 -1.47 -9.85 -0.46
N TYR A 75 -1.27 -9.02 0.58
CA TYR A 75 -2.15 -9.06 1.74
C TYR A 75 -3.62 -8.76 1.40
N ALA A 76 -4.53 -9.39 2.14
CA ALA A 76 -5.95 -9.21 1.98
C ALA A 76 -6.64 -9.06 3.33
N ASN A 77 -7.08 -7.83 3.64
CA ASN A 77 -7.61 -7.45 4.93
C ASN A 77 -6.67 -7.89 6.06
N ALA A 78 -7.05 -8.89 6.86
CA ALA A 78 -6.32 -9.36 8.02
C ALA A 78 -5.40 -10.56 7.73
N GLN A 79 -5.22 -10.93 6.46
CA GLN A 79 -4.42 -12.08 6.02
C GLN A 79 -3.17 -11.63 5.25
N SER A 80 -2.00 -12.07 5.69
CA SER A 80 -0.71 -11.95 4.99
C SER A 80 -0.53 -13.00 3.90
N GLU A 81 0.49 -12.81 3.05
CA GLU A 81 0.92 -13.80 2.06
C GLU A 81 1.23 -15.16 2.71
N HIS A 82 1.90 -15.13 3.86
CA HIS A 82 2.40 -16.31 4.56
C HIS A 82 1.52 -16.76 5.72
N LEU A 83 0.30 -16.23 5.84
CA LEU A 83 -0.65 -16.57 6.90
C LEU A 83 -0.07 -16.40 8.33
N ASP A 84 0.85 -15.45 8.53
CA ASP A 84 1.44 -15.16 9.84
C ASP A 84 0.34 -14.71 10.82
N PRO A 85 0.14 -15.42 11.96
CA PRO A 85 -0.84 -15.03 12.97
C PRO A 85 -0.58 -13.66 13.61
N ARG A 86 0.60 -13.08 13.43
CA ARG A 86 0.99 -11.76 13.93
C ARG A 86 0.78 -10.65 12.91
N PHE A 87 0.21 -10.94 11.74
CA PHE A 87 0.11 -9.99 10.63
C PHE A 87 -0.53 -8.64 11.01
N LEU A 88 -1.55 -8.62 11.86
CA LEU A 88 -2.17 -7.36 12.27
C LEU A 88 -1.22 -6.45 13.06
N LEU A 89 -0.20 -6.98 13.74
CA LEU A 89 0.85 -6.17 14.35
C LEU A 89 1.75 -5.53 13.29
N ARG A 90 2.08 -6.28 12.22
CA ARG A 90 2.82 -5.78 11.06
C ARG A 90 2.02 -4.70 10.31
N ARG A 91 0.72 -4.93 10.05
CA ARG A 91 -0.18 -3.95 9.43
C ARG A 91 -0.30 -2.67 10.25
N ALA A 92 -0.41 -2.78 11.58
CA ALA A 92 -0.41 -1.61 12.46
C ALA A 92 0.89 -0.79 12.37
N ALA A 93 2.04 -1.46 12.35
CA ALA A 93 3.34 -0.82 12.17
C ALA A 93 3.47 -0.14 10.80
N ALA A 94 3.02 -0.80 9.74
CA ALA A 94 3.02 -0.28 8.37
C ALA A 94 2.14 0.97 8.23
N TYR A 95 0.88 0.89 8.67
CA TYR A 95 -0.07 2.01 8.59
C TYR A 95 0.39 3.22 9.41
N GLN A 96 0.95 2.99 10.59
CA GLN A 96 1.55 4.07 11.36
C GLN A 96 2.71 4.74 10.61
N ALA A 97 3.64 3.96 10.04
CA ALA A 97 4.75 4.52 9.27
C ALA A 97 4.26 5.25 8.00
N TYR A 98 3.25 4.71 7.30
CA TYR A 98 2.66 5.34 6.12
C TYR A 98 2.07 6.71 6.48
N TYR A 99 1.25 6.78 7.54
CA TYR A 99 0.69 8.05 8.03
C TYR A 99 1.77 9.07 8.39
N GLU A 100 2.84 8.63 9.07
CA GLU A 100 3.95 9.52 9.47
C GLU A 100 4.73 10.12 8.29
N HIS A 101 4.65 9.51 7.11
CA HIS A 101 5.43 9.88 5.93
C HIS A 101 4.57 10.39 4.77
N MET A 102 3.24 10.33 4.85
CA MET A 102 2.35 10.80 3.80
C MET A 102 1.61 12.09 4.20
N PRO A 103 1.29 12.97 3.24
CA PRO A 103 0.59 14.22 3.51
C PRO A 103 -0.91 13.99 3.72
N LEU A 104 -1.28 13.22 4.76
CA LEU A 104 -2.64 12.81 5.04
C LEU A 104 -3.32 13.71 6.08
N ALA A 105 -4.65 13.78 6.03
CA ALA A 105 -5.45 14.47 7.03
C ALA A 105 -5.48 13.72 8.37
N LEU A 106 -5.76 14.43 9.46
CA LEU A 106 -5.91 13.85 10.80
C LEU A 106 -6.98 12.74 10.88
N SER A 107 -7.99 12.77 10.00
CA SER A 107 -9.00 11.71 9.88
C SER A 107 -8.43 10.35 9.51
N ALA A 108 -7.25 10.32 8.87
CA ALA A 108 -6.52 9.12 8.52
C ALA A 108 -5.54 8.68 9.62
N LEU A 109 -5.57 9.28 10.82
CA LEU A 109 -4.72 8.83 11.93
C LEU A 109 -5.05 7.36 12.28
N PRO A 110 -4.09 6.43 12.18
CA PRO A 110 -4.33 5.01 12.43
C PRO A 110 -4.69 4.72 13.89
N ARG A 111 -5.51 3.68 14.10
CA ARG A 111 -5.79 3.09 15.41
C ARG A 111 -5.44 1.60 15.36
N GLY A 112 -4.24 1.27 15.84
CA GLY A 112 -3.72 -0.09 15.71
C GLY A 112 -3.62 -0.48 14.23
N ALA A 113 -4.25 -1.59 13.85
CA ALA A 113 -4.21 -2.10 12.48
C ALA A 113 -5.27 -1.47 11.55
N ASP A 114 -6.02 -0.46 11.99
CA ASP A 114 -7.10 0.15 11.21
C ASP A 114 -6.80 1.61 10.88
N MET A 115 -6.98 2.00 9.60
CA MET A 115 -6.76 3.37 9.15
C MET A 115 -7.67 3.72 7.97
N ARG A 116 -8.53 4.73 8.11
CA ARG A 116 -9.43 5.12 7.01
C ARG A 116 -8.67 5.94 5.97
N LEU A 117 -8.25 5.30 4.88
CA LEU A 117 -7.52 5.96 3.80
C LEU A 117 -8.41 6.39 2.62
N TYR A 118 -9.47 5.63 2.30
CA TYR A 118 -10.39 6.01 1.24
C TYR A 118 -11.02 7.37 1.52
N ASP A 119 -11.18 8.18 0.47
CA ASP A 119 -11.73 9.52 0.56
C ASP A 119 -12.26 10.02 -0.80
N GLN A 120 -12.85 11.20 -0.81
CA GLN A 120 -13.33 11.87 -2.02
C GLN A 120 -12.81 13.29 -2.12
N PHE A 121 -12.42 13.71 -3.32
CA PHE A 121 -11.91 15.06 -3.59
C PHE A 121 -12.55 15.64 -4.84
N SER A 122 -12.98 16.90 -4.77
CA SER A 122 -13.48 17.64 -5.93
C SER A 122 -12.41 18.55 -6.49
N TYR A 123 -12.15 18.44 -7.79
CA TYR A 123 -11.30 19.37 -8.54
C TYR A 123 -12.19 20.38 -9.27
N GLY A 124 -12.62 21.40 -8.51
CA GLY A 124 -13.60 22.38 -8.97
C GLY A 124 -14.87 21.70 -9.49
N ALA A 125 -15.34 22.13 -10.66
CA ALA A 125 -16.47 21.50 -11.35
C ALA A 125 -16.03 20.45 -12.40
N LEU A 126 -14.73 20.22 -12.57
CA LEU A 126 -14.18 19.41 -13.65
C LEU A 126 -14.23 17.92 -13.34
N ALA A 127 -13.82 17.54 -12.12
CA ALA A 127 -13.71 16.14 -11.74
C ALA A 127 -13.99 15.91 -10.26
N ASN A 128 -14.51 14.72 -9.94
CA ASN A 128 -14.57 14.18 -8.58
C ASN A 128 -13.74 12.90 -8.55
N PHE A 129 -12.75 12.87 -7.66
CA PHE A 129 -11.91 11.71 -7.40
C PHE A 129 -12.52 10.90 -6.26
N GLN A 130 -12.75 9.60 -6.51
CA GLN A 130 -13.03 8.63 -5.48
C GLN A 130 -11.77 7.81 -5.27
N VAL A 131 -11.10 8.06 -4.15
CA VAL A 131 -9.88 7.35 -3.76
C VAL A 131 -10.30 6.13 -2.97
N LEU A 132 -10.03 4.94 -3.51
CA LEU A 132 -10.43 3.67 -2.90
C LEU A 132 -9.28 3.04 -2.11
N ASP A 133 -9.65 2.12 -1.22
CA ASP A 133 -8.74 1.24 -0.49
C ASP A 133 -9.15 -0.21 -0.79
N ASP A 134 -8.37 -0.82 -1.69
CA ASP A 134 -8.64 -2.15 -2.22
C ASP A 134 -7.88 -3.24 -1.46
N ARG A 135 -7.37 -2.94 -0.26
CA ARG A 135 -6.57 -3.87 0.55
C ARG A 135 -7.10 -4.07 1.96
N GLN A 136 -7.41 -3.01 2.72
CA GLN A 136 -7.77 -3.15 4.13
C GLN A 136 -9.07 -3.95 4.32
N TYR A 137 -9.99 -3.90 3.37
CA TYR A 137 -11.34 -4.45 3.54
C TYR A 137 -11.65 -5.66 2.66
N ARG A 138 -10.81 -5.94 1.67
CA ARG A 138 -11.05 -6.97 0.66
C ARG A 138 -11.19 -8.39 1.26
N ALA A 139 -11.97 -9.23 0.59
CA ALA A 139 -11.97 -10.66 0.84
C ALA A 139 -10.64 -11.32 0.41
N PRO A 140 -10.12 -12.31 1.17
CA PRO A 140 -8.94 -13.09 0.80
C PRO A 140 -9.00 -13.66 -0.61
N GLN A 141 -7.90 -13.60 -1.37
CA GLN A 141 -7.83 -14.11 -2.74
C GLN A 141 -8.27 -15.58 -2.81
N VAL A 142 -8.86 -15.96 -3.94
CA VAL A 142 -9.42 -17.31 -4.14
C VAL A 142 -8.38 -18.25 -4.70
N CYS A 143 -8.48 -19.51 -4.29
CA CYS A 143 -7.60 -20.58 -4.77
C CYS A 143 -6.09 -20.24 -4.64
N PRO A 144 -5.62 -19.79 -3.46
CA PRO A 144 -4.21 -19.52 -3.24
C PRO A 144 -3.39 -20.82 -3.29
N ARG A 145 -2.06 -20.67 -3.35
CA ARG A 145 -1.17 -21.83 -3.24
C ARG A 145 -1.37 -22.52 -1.87
N PRO A 146 -1.23 -23.86 -1.78
CA PRO A 146 -1.37 -24.55 -0.50
C PRO A 146 -0.45 -23.97 0.58
N GLY A 147 -1.04 -23.58 1.72
CA GLY A 147 -0.30 -23.01 2.86
C GLY A 147 0.03 -21.53 2.74
N MET A 148 -0.47 -20.84 1.71
CA MET A 148 -0.26 -19.41 1.47
C MET A 148 -1.62 -18.67 1.43
N GLY A 149 -1.59 -17.38 1.72
CA GLY A 149 -2.57 -16.41 1.23
C GLY A 149 -2.19 -15.92 -0.17
N GLY A 150 -2.68 -14.74 -0.52
CA GLY A 150 -2.25 -14.05 -1.73
C GLY A 150 -2.81 -14.59 -3.04
N SER A 151 -2.52 -13.85 -4.11
CA SER A 151 -3.01 -14.15 -5.45
C SER A 151 -2.20 -15.25 -6.11
N THR A 152 -2.81 -15.91 -7.09
CA THR A 152 -2.09 -16.80 -7.99
C THR A 152 -2.75 -16.80 -9.36
N PHE A 153 -2.07 -17.36 -10.35
CA PHE A 153 -2.71 -17.57 -11.65
C PHE A 153 -3.73 -18.71 -11.54
N VAL A 154 -4.97 -18.41 -11.89
CA VAL A 154 -6.10 -19.33 -11.71
C VAL A 154 -6.87 -19.47 -13.02
N GLU A 155 -6.84 -20.67 -13.62
CA GLU A 155 -7.64 -20.98 -14.82
C GLU A 155 -9.10 -21.30 -14.47
N ALA A 156 -9.32 -22.09 -13.42
CA ALA A 156 -10.63 -22.49 -12.95
C ALA A 156 -10.71 -22.47 -11.42
N CYS A 157 -11.59 -21.61 -10.87
CA CYS A 157 -11.86 -21.54 -9.45
C CYS A 157 -13.30 -21.07 -9.21
N ALA A 158 -14.18 -21.98 -8.82
CA ALA A 158 -15.60 -21.67 -8.60
C ALA A 158 -15.79 -20.57 -7.53
N ALA A 159 -14.92 -20.53 -6.52
CA ALA A 159 -14.96 -19.53 -5.46
C ALA A 159 -14.80 -18.08 -5.99
N ARG A 160 -14.23 -17.86 -7.19
CA ARG A 160 -14.14 -16.52 -7.80
C ARG A 160 -15.51 -15.95 -8.19
N LEU A 161 -16.52 -16.81 -8.35
CA LEU A 161 -17.88 -16.44 -8.74
C LEU A 161 -18.81 -16.28 -7.52
N ASP A 162 -18.28 -16.43 -6.30
CA ASP A 162 -19.07 -16.27 -5.09
C ASP A 162 -19.52 -14.79 -4.94
N PRO A 163 -20.83 -14.51 -4.99
CA PRO A 163 -21.35 -13.15 -4.94
C PRO A 163 -21.21 -12.48 -3.58
N THR A 164 -20.85 -13.22 -2.51
CA THR A 164 -20.60 -12.60 -1.19
C THR A 164 -19.21 -12.00 -1.06
N ARG A 165 -18.36 -12.16 -2.08
CA ARG A 165 -17.00 -11.61 -2.07
C ARG A 165 -17.01 -10.12 -2.42
N SER A 166 -16.16 -9.39 -1.71
CA SER A 166 -16.12 -7.93 -1.76
C SER A 166 -14.67 -7.41 -1.78
N MET A 167 -14.47 -6.25 -2.40
CA MET A 167 -13.26 -5.42 -2.23
C MET A 167 -13.43 -4.37 -1.11
N LEU A 168 -14.64 -4.27 -0.56
CA LEU A 168 -15.12 -3.36 0.48
C LEU A 168 -15.45 -4.10 1.78
#